data_AF-A0A7V2S431-F1
#
_entry.id   AF-A0A7V2S431-F1
#
_cell.length_a   1.000
_cell.length_b   1.000
_cell.length_c   1.000
_cell.angle_alpha   90.00
_cell.angle_beta   90.00
_cell.angle_gamma   90.00
#
_symmetry.space_group_name_H-M   'P 1'
#
loop_
_entity.id
_entity.type
_entity.pdbx_description
1 polymer ?
#
loop_
_entity_poly.entity_id
_entity_poly.type
_entity_poly.pdbx_seq_one_letter_code
_entity_poly.pdbx_strand_id
1 'polypeptide(L)' 'MEWLAMSEIPFIITFTKADKLSKVQAEKNLSAYKKFLLEKWEELPPVIVTSSVTGAGKEEILKYIDKTNTLFKV' A
#
# COMPACT_ATOMS: atom_id res chain seq x y z
N MET A 1 0.50 5.85 -11.64
CA MET A 1 0.41 4.40 -11.42
C MET A 1 0.30 3.66 -12.74
N GLU A 2 -0.48 4.16 -13.71
CA GLU A 2 -0.62 3.53 -15.05
C GLU A 2 0.73 3.25 -15.73
N TRP A 3 1.68 4.19 -15.69
CA TRP A 3 3.03 3.97 -16.24
C TRP A 3 3.79 2.78 -15.61
N LEU A 4 3.66 2.58 -14.29
CA LEU A 4 4.31 1.46 -13.59
C LEU A 4 3.72 0.12 -14.06
N ALA A 5 2.40 0.06 -14.24
CA ALA A 5 1.75 -1.12 -14.79
C ALA A 5 2.12 -1.37 -16.25
N MET A 6 2.07 -0.33 -17.09
CA MET A 6 2.45 -0.43 -18.52
C MET A 6 3.92 -0.82 -18.69
N SER A 7 4.78 -0.45 -17.74
CA SER A 7 6.21 -0.79 -17.75
C SER A 7 6.52 -2.10 -17.02
N GLU A 8 5.49 -2.82 -16.58
CA GLU A 8 5.62 -4.08 -15.83
C GLU A 8 6.51 -3.98 -14.58
N ILE A 9 6.52 -2.81 -13.93
CA ILE A 9 7.27 -2.58 -12.70
C ILE A 9 6.36 -2.89 -11.51
N PRO A 10 6.63 -3.94 -10.71
CA PRO A 10 5.83 -4.25 -9.53
C PRO A 10 5.94 -3.13 -8.50
N PHE A 11 4.81 -2.75 -7.90
CA PHE A 11 4.76 -1.70 -6.87
C PHE A 11 3.69 -2.01 -5.83
N ILE A 12 3.80 -1.30 -4.69
CA ILE A 12 2.79 -1.30 -3.63
C ILE A 12 2.36 0.13 -3.33
N ILE A 13 1.16 0.29 -2.79
CA ILE A 13 0.65 1.61 -2.38
C ILE A 13 0.76 1.74 -0.87
N THR A 14 1.43 2.81 -0.42
CA THR A 14 1.56 3.11 1.02
C THR A 14 0.76 4.35 1.37
N PHE A 15 -0.27 4.20 2.21
CA PHE A 15 -0.97 5.33 2.81
C PHE A 15 -0.18 5.80 4.02
N THR A 16 0.08 7.10 4.12
CA THR A 16 0.90 7.68 5.19
C THR A 16 0.05 8.51 6.16
N LYS A 17 0.67 8.90 7.29
CA LYS A 17 0.08 9.80 8.29
C LYS A 17 -1.26 9.30 8.88
N ALA A 18 -1.39 7.99 9.06
CA ALA A 18 -2.60 7.38 9.61
C ALA A 18 -2.98 7.91 11.01
N ASP A 19 -2.01 8.45 11.76
CA ASP A 19 -2.20 9.12 13.05
C ASP A 19 -3.13 10.35 12.99
N LYS A 20 -3.33 10.94 11.80
CA LYS A 20 -4.20 12.11 11.61
C LYS A 20 -5.67 11.75 11.49
N LEU A 21 -6.01 10.46 11.42
CA LEU A 21 -7.37 10.00 11.17
C LEU A 21 -7.81 9.05 12.30
N SER A 22 -9.09 9.10 12.65
CA SER A 22 -9.67 8.01 13.44
C SER A 22 -9.69 6.73 12.62
N LYS A 23 -9.73 5.57 13.28
CA LYS A 23 -9.81 4.26 12.62
C LYS A 23 -10.95 4.19 11.60
N VAL A 24 -12.13 4.67 11.97
CA VAL A 24 -13.32 4.70 11.10
C VAL A 24 -13.11 5.61 9.88
N GLN A 25 -12.51 6.79 10.08
CA GLN A 25 -12.23 7.71 8.97
C GLN A 25 -11.18 7.13 8.01
N ALA A 26 -10.14 6.48 8.55
CA ALA A 26 -9.12 5.82 7.75
C ALA A 26 -9.72 4.67 6.92
N GLU A 27 -10.54 3.82 7.51
CA GLU A 27 -11.22 2.71 6.82
C GLU A 27 -12.17 3.22 5.72
N LYS A 28 -12.94 4.28 6.00
CA LYS A 28 -13.83 4.93 5.02
C LYS A 28 -13.05 5.50 3.84
N ASN A 29 -11.98 6.25 4.11
CA ASN A 29 -11.14 6.85 3.07
C ASN A 29 -10.46 5.78 2.22
N LEU A 30 -9.93 4.73 2.87
CA LEU A 30 -9.28 3.62 2.19
C LEU A 30 -10.25 2.88 1.28
N SER A 31 -11.48 2.62 1.75
CA SER A 31 -12.52 1.95 0.96
C SER A 31 -12.93 2.80 -0.25
N ALA A 32 -13.11 4.11 -0.06
CA ALA A 32 -13.42 5.03 -1.15
C ALA A 32 -12.30 5.09 -2.20
N TYR A 33 -11.05 5.15 -1.75
CA TYR A 33 -9.89 5.19 -2.65
C TYR A 33 -9.71 3.88 -3.43
N LYS A 34 -9.87 2.72 -2.76
CA LYS A 34 -9.85 1.41 -3.42
C LYS A 34 -10.95 1.30 -4.48
N LYS A 35 -12.17 1.73 -4.16
CA LYS A 35 -13.29 1.75 -5.11
C LYS A 35 -12.97 2.60 -6.34
N PHE A 36 -12.45 3.80 -6.14
CA PHE A 36 -12.06 4.68 -7.24
C PHE A 36 -10.98 4.07 -8.14
N LEU A 37 -9.96 3.42 -7.55
CA LEU A 37 -8.94 2.75 -8.35
C LEU A 37 -9.50 1.58 -9.16
N LEU A 38 -10.42 0.80 -8.59
CA LEU A 38 -11.09 -0.32 -9.27
C LEU A 38 -11.97 0.11 -10.47
N GLU A 39 -12.26 1.40 -10.62
CA GLU A 39 -12.92 1.90 -11.84
C GLU A 39 -12.01 1.82 -13.08
N LYS A 40 -10.68 1.82 -12.87
CA LYS A 40 -9.67 1.76 -13.94
C LYS A 40 -8.78 0.53 -13.89
N TRP A 41 -8.68 -0.12 -12.72
CA TRP A 41 -7.79 -1.25 -12.48
C TRP A 41 -8.60 -2.51 -12.24
N GLU A 42 -8.25 -3.60 -12.91
CA GLU A 42 -8.89 -4.91 -12.69
C GLU A 42 -8.56 -5.47 -11.31
N GLU A 43 -7.29 -5.35 -10.90
CA GLU A 43 -6.81 -5.72 -9.57
C GLU A 43 -5.96 -4.59 -8.98
N LEU A 44 -6.05 -4.42 -7.66
CA LEU A 44 -5.24 -3.44 -6.95
C LEU A 44 -3.92 -4.06 -6.49
N PRO A 45 -2.80 -3.32 -6.62
CA PRO A 45 -1.55 -3.74 -6.00
C PRO A 45 -1.70 -3.80 -4.46
N PRO A 46 -0.79 -4.50 -3.76
CA PRO A 46 -0.79 -4.54 -2.30
C PRO A 46 -0.80 -3.13 -1.68
N VAL A 47 -1.54 -2.99 -0.58
CA VAL A 47 -1.72 -1.72 0.12
C VAL A 47 -1.29 -1.85 1.56
N ILE A 48 -0.49 -0.90 2.05
CA ILE A 48 -0.08 -0.82 3.46
C ILE A 48 -0.45 0.56 4.02
N VAL A 49 -1.01 0.60 5.23
CA VAL A 49 -1.31 1.84 5.96
C VAL A 49 -0.24 2.10 7.00
N THR A 50 0.28 3.32 7.04
CA THR A 50 1.46 3.67 7.85
C THR A 50 1.32 4.98 8.60
N SER A 51 2.08 5.11 9.67
CA SER A 51 2.39 6.39 10.30
C SER A 51 3.81 6.38 10.82
N SER A 52 4.62 7.34 10.37
CA SER A 52 5.98 7.54 10.87
C SER A 52 6.00 8.05 12.31
N VAL A 53 4.90 8.62 12.81
CA VAL A 53 4.79 9.15 14.18
C VAL A 53 4.53 8.02 15.17
N THR A 54 3.60 7.12 14.85
CA THR A 54 3.24 6.01 15.75
C THR A 54 4.00 4.71 15.46
N GLY A 55 4.70 4.63 14.32
CA GLY A 55 5.36 3.41 13.85
C GLY A 55 4.40 2.39 13.22
N ALA A 56 3.12 2.72 13.06
CA ALA A 56 2.14 1.85 12.41
C ALA A 56 2.58 1.46 10.99
N GLY A 57 2.42 0.19 10.62
CA GLY A 57 2.77 -0.37 9.31
C GLY A 57 4.26 -0.59 9.06
N LYS A 58 5.15 -0.23 10.00
CA LYS A 58 6.60 -0.43 9.87
C LYS A 58 6.96 -1.91 9.68
N GLU A 59 6.47 -2.78 10.57
CA GLU A 59 6.76 -4.22 10.50
C GLU A 59 6.20 -4.86 9.22
N GLU A 60 5.03 -4.41 8.78
CA GLU A 60 4.40 -4.88 7.54
C GLU A 60 5.25 -4.54 6.31
N ILE A 61 5.75 -3.29 6.23
CA ILE A 61 6.68 -2.88 5.18
C ILE A 61 7.97 -3.70 5.22
N LEU A 62 8.60 -3.83 6.39
CA LEU A 62 9.86 -4.55 6.52
C LEU A 62 9.71 -6.03 6.14
N LYS A 63 8.60 -6.65 6.55
CA LYS A 63 8.28 -8.03 6.17
C LYS A 63 8.01 -8.18 4.67
N TYR A 64 7.35 -7.19 4.05
CA TYR A 64 7.17 -7.20 2.60
C TYR A 64 8.50 -7.09 1.86
N ILE A 65 9.37 -6.15 2.27
CA ILE A 65 10.71 -5.99 1.69
C ILE A 65 11.54 -7.27 1.83
N ASP A 66 11.54 -7.88 3.02
CA ASP A 66 12.29 -9.12 3.26
C ASP A 66 11.80 -10.27 2.36
N LYS A 67 10.48 -10.46 2.27
CA LYS A 67 9.87 -11.42 1.33
C LYS A 67 10.29 -11.14 -0.11
N THR A 68 10.22 -9.89 -0.56
CA THR A 68 10.62 -9.52 -1.93
C THR A 68 12.09 -9.81 -2.17
N ASN A 69 12.97 -9.50 -1.22
CA ASN A 69 14.40 -9.80 -1.33
C ASN A 69 14.68 -11.30 -1.42
N THR A 70 13.87 -12.15 -0.76
CA THR A 70 14.05 -13.61 -0.86
C THR A 70 13.79 -14.17 -2.26
N LEU A 71 13.02 -13.49 -3.11
CA LEU A 71 12.79 -13.92 -4.49
C LEU A 71 14.06 -13.94 -5.35
N PHE A 72 15.09 -13.22 -4.92
CA PHE A 72 16.36 -13.05 -5.64
C PHE A 72 17.57 -13.62 -4.88
N LYS A 73 17.34 -14.27 -3.73
CA LYS A 73 18.41 -14.99 -3.04
C LYS A 73 18.67 -16.30 -3.79
N VAL A 74 19.90 -16.45 -4.28
CA VAL A 74 20.45 -17.68 -4.87
C VAL A 74 20.78 -18.67 -3.76
#